data_AF-A0AAF0ZXI9-F1
#
_entry.id   AF-A0AAF0ZXI9-F1
#
_cell.length_a   1.000
_cell.length_b   1.000
_cell.length_c   1.000
_cell.angle_alpha   90.00
_cell.angle_beta   90.00
_cell.angle_gamma   90.00
#
_symmetry.space_group_name_H-M   'P 1'
#
loop_
_entity.id
_entity.type
_entity.pdbx_description
1 polymer ?
#
loop_
_entity_poly.entity_id
_entity_poly.type
_entity_poly.pdbx_seq_one_letter_code
_entity_poly.pdbx_strand_id
1 'polypeptide(L)'
;MREAKVLQFIKLKQGNMSVKEYVFRFTQLSRYASSIVTNFWARMSRFISGVSELVVKECRTTMLVYEMDISRIMVHAQQIVEEKLKERSRETKRAKIGDGNFSHARP
;
A
#
# COMPACT_ATOMS: atom_id res chain seq x y z
N MET A 1 -8.70 27.26 -7.79
CA MET A 1 -7.87 26.12 -8.30
C MET A 1 -7.10 25.41 -7.18
N ARG A 2 -6.28 26.11 -6.38
CA ARG A 2 -5.49 25.51 -5.28
C ARG A 2 -6.36 24.85 -4.20
N GLU A 3 -7.40 25.52 -3.73
CA GLU A 3 -8.29 25.02 -2.66
C GLU A 3 -9.00 23.71 -3.03
N ALA A 4 -9.48 23.60 -4.27
CA ALA A 4 -10.09 22.35 -4.76
C ALA A 4 -9.10 21.18 -4.74
N LYS A 5 -7.82 21.42 -5.09
CA LYS A 5 -6.76 20.40 -5.02
C LYS A 5 -6.40 20.02 -3.59
N VAL A 6 -6.44 20.97 -2.67
CA VAL A 6 -6.30 20.72 -1.22
C VAL A 6 -7.42 19.81 -0.71
N LEU A 7 -8.68 20.08 -1.06
CA LEU A 7 -9.81 19.22 -0.68
C LEU A 7 -9.68 17.82 -1.28
N GLN A 8 -9.21 17.71 -2.52
CA GLN A 8 -8.89 16.41 -3.13
C GLN A 8 -7.80 15.67 -2.34
N PHE A 9 -6.76 16.37 -1.88
CA PHE A 9 -5.71 15.77 -1.05
C PHE A 9 -6.26 15.27 0.28
N ILE A 10 -7.10 16.06 0.97
CA ILE A 10 -7.68 15.68 2.27
C ILE A 10 -8.60 14.46 2.13
N LYS A 11 -9.38 14.38 1.05
CA LYS A 11 -10.29 13.27 0.78
C LYS A 11 -9.62 12.06 0.12
N LEU A 12 -8.35 12.16 -0.27
CA LEU A 12 -7.65 11.10 -0.97
C LEU A 12 -7.58 9.81 -0.13
N LYS A 13 -8.12 8.73 -0.66
CA LYS A 13 -7.95 7.38 -0.14
C LYS A 13 -7.55 6.48 -1.29
N GLN A 14 -6.88 5.37 -0.99
CA GLN A 14 -6.50 4.38 -1.99
C GLN A 14 -7.74 3.87 -2.72
N GLY A 15 -8.78 3.44 -1.99
CA GLY A 15 -9.99 2.89 -2.60
C GLY A 15 -9.65 1.74 -3.55
N ASN A 16 -10.12 1.83 -4.79
CA ASN A 16 -9.85 0.82 -5.84
C ASN A 16 -8.50 1.02 -6.55
N MET A 17 -7.72 2.05 -6.19
CA MET A 17 -6.40 2.26 -6.78
C MET A 17 -5.40 1.24 -6.24
N SER A 18 -4.43 0.88 -7.08
CA SER A 18 -3.22 0.24 -6.59
C SER A 18 -2.46 1.18 -5.63
N VAL A 19 -1.64 0.62 -4.75
CA VAL A 19 -0.76 1.42 -3.88
C VAL A 19 0.16 2.32 -4.71
N LYS A 20 0.63 1.85 -5.87
CA LYS A 20 1.47 2.64 -6.79
C LYS A 20 0.74 3.87 -7.34
N GLU A 21 -0.51 3.71 -7.78
CA GLU A 21 -1.34 4.84 -8.25
C GLU A 21 -1.67 5.80 -7.11
N TYR A 22 -1.98 5.28 -5.92
CA TYR A 22 -2.22 6.09 -4.74
C TYR A 22 -0.99 6.93 -4.37
N VAL A 23 0.21 6.33 -4.34
CA VAL A 23 1.49 7.02 -4.09
C VAL A 23 1.70 8.14 -5.11
N PHE A 24 1.45 7.86 -6.39
CA PHE A 24 1.56 8.86 -7.45
C PHE A 24 0.61 10.04 -7.23
N ARG A 25 -0.69 9.77 -7.00
CA ARG A 25 -1.69 10.82 -6.74
C ARG A 25 -1.39 11.61 -5.47
N PHE A 26 -0.96 10.94 -4.41
CA PHE A 26 -0.57 11.57 -3.16
C PHE A 26 0.58 12.55 -3.39
N THR A 27 1.61 12.13 -4.13
CA THR A 27 2.78 12.95 -4.44
C THR A 27 2.39 14.19 -5.24
N GLN A 28 1.57 14.03 -6.28
CA GLN A 28 1.06 15.15 -7.07
C GLN A 28 0.25 16.15 -6.25
N LEU A 29 -0.69 15.67 -5.43
CA LEU A 29 -1.59 16.51 -4.65
C LEU A 29 -0.89 17.17 -3.45
N SER A 30 0.12 16.52 -2.86
CA SER A 30 0.86 17.05 -1.72
C SER A 30 1.52 18.41 -2.00
N ARG A 31 1.92 18.67 -3.25
CA ARG A 31 2.50 19.96 -3.69
C ARG A 31 1.57 21.15 -3.51
N TYR A 32 0.25 20.91 -3.48
CA TYR A 32 -0.76 21.94 -3.28
C TYR A 32 -1.14 22.12 -1.81
N ALA A 33 -0.80 21.14 -0.96
CA ALA A 33 -1.16 21.05 0.44
C ALA A 33 0.05 21.10 1.38
N SER A 34 1.22 21.56 0.92
CA SER A 34 2.44 21.65 1.73
C SER A 34 2.24 22.45 3.03
N SER A 35 1.33 23.43 3.04
CA SER A 35 0.95 24.22 4.23
C SER A 35 0.05 23.48 5.23
N ILE A 36 -0.51 22.32 4.86
CA ILE A 36 -1.40 21.49 5.71
C ILE A 36 -0.64 20.28 6.27
N VAL A 37 0.33 19.77 5.51
CA VAL A 37 1.26 18.72 5.94
C VAL A 37 2.64 19.31 6.20
N THR A 38 2.70 20.33 7.06
CA THR A 38 3.92 21.08 7.39
C THR A 38 4.94 20.24 8.14
N ASN A 39 4.48 19.31 8.98
CA ASN A 39 5.34 18.37 9.68
C ASN A 39 5.50 17.07 8.87
N PHE A 40 6.72 16.58 8.79
CA PHE A 40 7.09 15.28 8.27
C PHE A 40 6.19 14.15 8.82
N TRP A 41 5.97 14.13 10.13
CA TRP A 41 5.08 13.18 10.80
C TRP A 41 3.62 13.30 10.36
N ALA A 42 3.12 14.52 10.20
CA ALA A 42 1.76 14.76 9.73
C ALA A 42 1.59 14.26 8.29
N ARG A 43 2.61 14.41 7.44
CA ARG A 43 2.60 13.93 6.05
C ARG A 43 2.57 12.40 5.99
N MET A 44 3.37 11.71 6.80
CA MET A 44 3.36 10.24 6.89
C MET A 44 2.03 9.72 7.44
N SER A 45 1.56 10.31 8.55
CA SER A 45 0.27 9.94 9.15
C SER A 45 -0.87 10.13 8.15
N ARG A 46 -0.84 11.22 7.38
CA ARG A 46 -1.78 11.45 6.29
C ARG A 46 -1.69 10.38 5.20
N PHE A 47 -0.49 9.99 4.79
CA PHE A 47 -0.31 8.90 3.83
C PHE A 47 -0.91 7.58 4.34
N ILE A 48 -0.54 7.18 5.56
CA ILE A 48 -0.97 5.93 6.19
C ILE A 48 -2.50 5.92 6.39
N SER A 49 -3.11 7.01 6.82
CA SER A 49 -4.58 7.08 7.01
C SER A 49 -5.39 6.87 5.72
N GLY A 50 -4.77 7.03 4.54
CA GLY A 50 -5.44 6.85 3.26
C GLY A 50 -5.08 5.55 2.52
N VAL A 51 -4.11 4.76 2.98
CA VAL A 51 -3.76 3.47 2.37
C VAL A 51 -4.68 2.35 2.89
N SER A 52 -4.74 1.22 2.19
CA SER A 52 -5.57 0.07 2.59
C SER A 52 -5.13 -0.52 3.93
N GLU A 53 -6.10 -1.03 4.70
CA GLU A 53 -5.85 -1.60 6.05
C GLU A 53 -4.81 -2.72 6.05
N LEU A 54 -4.75 -3.49 4.96
CA LEU A 54 -3.76 -4.53 4.70
C LEU A 54 -2.31 -4.04 4.80
N VAL A 55 -2.08 -2.76 4.55
CA VAL A 55 -0.74 -2.12 4.56
C VAL A 55 -0.57 -1.20 5.77
N VAL A 56 -1.67 -0.63 6.30
CA VAL A 56 -1.66 0.35 7.41
C VAL A 56 -0.90 -0.15 8.63
N LYS A 57 -1.17 -1.38 9.08
CA LYS A 57 -0.59 -1.91 10.34
C LYS A 57 0.94 -1.95 10.27
N GLU A 58 1.48 -2.53 9.20
CA GLU A 58 2.92 -2.67 9.02
C GLU A 58 3.59 -1.31 8.77
N CYS A 59 3.03 -0.45 7.92
CA CYS A 59 3.56 0.90 7.72
C CYS A 59 3.55 1.74 9.01
N ARG A 60 2.56 1.58 9.88
CA ARG A 60 2.48 2.31 11.16
C ARG A 60 3.52 1.83 12.15
N THR A 61 3.76 0.52 12.23
CA THR A 61 4.88 -0.04 13.02
C THR A 61 6.21 0.48 12.50
N THR A 62 6.43 0.41 11.19
CA THR A 62 7.66 0.88 10.54
C THR A 62 7.90 2.37 10.75
N MET A 63 6.85 3.20 10.70
CA MET A 63 6.91 4.63 11.02
C MET A 63 7.36 4.91 12.47
N LEU A 64 6.96 4.08 13.43
CA LEU A 64 7.25 4.30 14.86
C LEU A 64 8.61 3.74 15.28
N VAL A 65 9.04 2.64 14.65
CA VAL A 65 10.25 1.91 15.03
C VAL A 65 11.50 2.49 14.34
N TYR A 66 11.32 3.08 13.16
CA TYR A 66 12.42 3.60 12.36
C TYR A 66 12.19 5.09 12.06
N GLU A 67 13.24 5.90 12.18
CA GLU A 67 13.27 7.29 11.68
C GLU A 67 13.26 7.28 10.13
N MET A 68 12.16 6.82 9.54
CA MET A 68 12.00 6.70 8.10
C MET A 68 11.38 7.96 7.51
N ASP A 69 11.88 8.37 6.34
CA ASP A 69 11.22 9.36 5.51
C ASP A 69 9.93 8.80 4.84
N ILE A 70 9.11 9.67 4.26
CA ILE A 70 7.85 9.28 3.62
C ILE A 70 8.07 8.44 2.37
N SER A 71 9.17 8.65 1.65
CA SER A 71 9.51 7.87 0.45
C SER A 71 9.78 6.42 0.83
N ARG A 72 10.49 6.18 1.93
CA ARG A 72 10.71 4.83 2.49
C ARG A 72 9.40 4.14 2.86
N ILE A 73 8.46 4.85 3.48
CA ILE A 73 7.12 4.30 3.76
C ILE A 73 6.36 3.96 2.49
N MET A 74 6.43 4.80 1.46
CA MET A 74 5.77 4.54 0.18
C MET A 74 6.32 3.29 -0.51
N VAL A 75 7.64 3.08 -0.46
CA VAL A 75 8.29 1.87 -1.00
C VAL A 75 7.88 0.64 -0.19
N HIS A 76 7.91 0.72 1.13
CA HIS A 76 7.50 -0.37 2.01
C HIS A 76 6.04 -0.77 1.77
N ALA A 77 5.14 0.21 1.60
CA ALA A 77 3.74 -0.03 1.27
C ALA A 77 3.56 -0.82 -0.05
N GLN A 78 4.40 -0.57 -1.05
CA GLN A 78 4.38 -1.30 -2.31
C GLN A 78 4.90 -2.74 -2.15
N GLN A 79 5.98 -2.92 -1.38
CA GLN A 79 6.57 -4.23 -1.09
C GLN A 79 5.58 -5.16 -0.40
N ILE A 80 4.87 -4.68 0.62
CA ILE A 80 3.87 -5.48 1.36
C ILE A 80 2.80 -6.07 0.41
N VAL A 81 2.29 -5.25 -0.50
CA VAL A 81 1.28 -5.70 -1.47
C VAL A 81 1.88 -6.70 -2.45
N GLU A 82 3.10 -6.45 -2.94
CA GLU A 82 3.78 -7.35 -3.85
C GLU A 82 4.07 -8.72 -3.21
N GLU A 83 4.51 -8.75 -1.95
CA GLU A 83 4.78 -9.97 -1.19
C GLU A 83 3.50 -10.79 -0.99
N LYS A 84 2.39 -10.16 -0.59
CA LYS A 84 1.09 -10.85 -0.44
C LYS A 84 0.54 -11.38 -1.77
N LEU A 85 0.76 -10.67 -2.87
CA LEU A 85 0.40 -11.17 -4.21
C LEU A 85 1.25 -12.39 -4.60
N LYS A 86 2.56 -12.35 -4.33
CA LYS A 86 3.46 -13.49 -4.55
C LYS A 86 3.05 -14.70 -3.71
N GLU A 87 2.72 -14.51 -2.43
CA GLU A 87 2.23 -15.55 -1.54
C GLU A 87 0.97 -16.24 -2.09
N ARG A 88 -0.08 -15.46 -2.41
CA ARG A 88 -1.32 -15.99 -3.01
C ARG A 88 -1.08 -16.76 -4.30
N SER A 89 -0.15 -16.31 -5.14
CA SER A 89 0.21 -17.00 -6.38
C SER A 89 0.86 -18.37 -6.14
N ARG A 90 1.67 -18.50 -5.08
CA ARG A 90 2.31 -19.77 -4.69
C ARG A 90 1.28 -20.75 -4.13
N GLU A 91 0.37 -20.26 -3.29
CA GLU A 91 -0.73 -21.07 -2.74
C GLU A 91 -1.62 -21.63 -3.85
N THR A 92 -2.00 -20.79 -4.81
CA THR A 92 -2.82 -21.21 -5.96
C THR A 92 -2.12 -22.29 -6.80
N LYS A 93 -0.78 -22.18 -6.98
CA LYS A 93 0.00 -23.20 -7.70
C LYS A 93 0.07 -24.52 -6.93
N ARG A 94 0.20 -24.48 -5.59
CA ARG A 94 0.22 -25.68 -4.75
C ARG A 94 -1.13 -26.41 -4.76
N ALA A 95 -2.23 -25.66 -4.68
CA ALA A 95 -3.58 -26.23 -4.74
C ALA A 95 -3.85 -26.98 -6.05
N LYS A 96 -3.34 -26.49 -7.19
CA LYS A 96 -3.51 -27.12 -8.51
C LYS A 96 -2.72 -28.42 -8.71
N ILE A 97 -1.64 -28.64 -7.96
CA ILE A 97 -0.78 -29.82 -8.09
C ILE A 97 -1.32 -30.98 -7.22
N GLY A 98 -2.07 -30.69 -6.16
CA GLY A 98 -2.58 -31.69 -5.22
C GLY A 98 -3.72 -32.58 -5.75
N ASP A 99 -4.36 -32.21 -6.86
CA ASP A 99 -5.58 -32.88 -7.37
C ASP A 99 -5.31 -33.94 -8.46
N GLY A 100 -4.04 -34.16 -8.82
CA GLY A 100 -3.67 -34.89 -10.05
C GLY A 100 -3.25 -36.35 -9.92
N ASN A 101 -3.03 -36.92 -8.74
CA ASN A 101 -2.33 -38.20 -8.61
C ASN A 101 -3.05 -39.25 -7.73
N PHE A 102 -4.21 -39.76 -8.16
CA PHE A 102 -4.75 -41.04 -7.67
C PHE A 102 -5.54 -41.79 -8.75
N SER A 103 -4.95 -42.01 -9.92
CA SER A 103 -5.51 -42.97 -10.87
C SER A 103 -4.41 -43.55 -11.75
N HIS A 104 -3.82 -44.65 -11.29
CA HIS A 104 -3.71 -45.91 -12.01
C HIS A 104 -2.64 -46.79 -11.34
N ALA A 105 -3.06 -47.48 -10.28
CA ALA A 105 -2.50 -48.78 -9.94
C ALA A 105 -3.68 -49.75 -9.95
N ARG A 106 -3.75 -50.60 -10.97
CA ARG A 106 -4.44 -51.89 -10.84
C ARG A 106 -3.63 -52.99 -11.54
N PRO A 107 -3.69 -54.20 -10.97
CA PRO A 107 -2.64 -55.22 -11.05
C PRO A 107 -2.69 -56.03 -12.33
#